data_AF-A0A9D1FJF5-F1
#
_entry.id   AF-A0A9D1FJF5-F1
#
_cell.length_a   1.000
_cell.length_b   1.000
_cell.length_c   1.000
_cell.angle_alpha   90.00
_cell.angle_beta   90.00
_cell.angle_gamma   90.00
#
_symmetry.space_group_name_H-M   'P 1'
#
loop_
_entity.id
_entity.type
_entity.pdbx_description
1 polymer ?
#
loop_
_entity_poly.entity_id
_entity_poly.type
_entity_poly.pdbx_seq_one_letter_code
_entity_poly.pdbx_strand_id
1 'polypeptide(L)'
;MEKSDLKFLKEEIYKCKKELSKLELQAKKSENVQKVYNKLLVKKAVLMQKYKKIVQKPSIGEKIKKLLRIQTKKRLICDYFKTSVV
;
A
#
# COMPACT_ATOMS: atom_id res chain seq x y z
N MET A 1 24.39 5.66 3.73
CA MET A 1 23.08 5.92 4.37
C MET A 1 21.98 4.99 3.86
N GLU A 2 21.82 4.71 2.56
CA GLU A 2 20.69 3.88 2.06
C GLU A 2 20.59 2.46 2.66
N LYS A 3 21.70 1.78 3.01
CA LYS A 3 21.67 0.39 3.55
C LYS A 3 21.16 0.29 4.99
N SER A 4 21.45 1.27 5.85
CA SER A 4 21.00 1.28 7.25
C SER A 4 19.50 1.49 7.36
N ASP A 5 18.96 2.39 6.54
CA ASP A 5 17.52 2.71 6.52
C ASP A 5 16.70 1.53 6.00
N LEU A 6 17.25 0.78 5.04
CA LEU A 6 16.62 -0.39 4.45
C LEU A 6 16.56 -1.57 5.44
N LYS A 7 17.62 -1.75 6.25
CA LYS A 7 17.63 -2.74 7.34
C LYS A 7 16.59 -2.38 8.41
N PHE A 8 16.59 -1.12 8.85
CA PHE A 8 15.61 -0.61 9.82
C PHE A 8 14.17 -0.80 9.34
N LEU A 9 13.87 -0.46 8.09
CA LEU A 9 12.54 -0.65 7.52
C LEU A 9 12.12 -2.12 7.49
N LYS A 10 13.03 -3.03 7.14
CA LYS A 10 12.76 -4.48 7.16
C LYS A 10 12.43 -4.96 8.58
N GLU A 11 13.20 -4.54 9.58
CA GLU A 11 12.99 -4.90 10.98
C GLU A 11 11.64 -4.38 11.50
N GLU A 12 11.31 -3.11 11.24
CA GLU A 12 10.03 -2.53 11.67
C GLU A 12 8.82 -3.16 10.97
N ILE A 13 8.92 -3.48 9.68
CA ILE A 13 7.86 -4.22 8.95
C ILE A 13 7.68 -5.61 9.57
N TYR A 14 8.77 -6.30 9.90
CA TYR A 14 8.72 -7.62 10.52
C TYR A 14 8.08 -7.57 11.91
N LYS A 15 8.43 -6.59 12.75
CA LYS A 15 7.77 -6.37 14.05
C LYS A 15 6.27 -6.14 13.88
N CYS A 16 5.86 -5.25 12.97
CA CYS A 16 4.45 -5.01 12.70
C CYS A 16 3.73 -6.30 12.26
N LYS A 17 4.35 -7.15 11.44
CA LYS A 17 3.78 -8.45 11.03
C LYS A 17 3.58 -9.38 12.23
N LYS A 18 4.56 -9.45 13.13
CA LYS A 18 4.49 -10.28 14.34
C LYS A 18 3.40 -9.80 15.30
N GLU A 19 3.28 -8.50 15.50
CA GLU A 19 2.23 -7.90 16.33
C GLU A 19 0.83 -8.11 15.75
N LEU A 20 0.66 -7.91 14.43
CA LEU A 20 -0.61 -8.19 13.75
C LEU A 20 -1.01 -9.66 13.92
N SER A 21 -0.10 -10.62 13.73
CA SER A 21 -0.42 -12.04 13.90
C SER A 21 -0.87 -12.38 15.32
N LYS A 22 -0.29 -11.75 16.35
CA LYS A 22 -0.71 -11.94 17.75
C LYS A 22 -2.11 -11.39 18.02
N LEU A 23 -2.42 -10.24 17.42
CA LEU A 23 -3.67 -9.51 17.67
C LEU A 23 -4.83 -9.98 16.78
N GLU A 24 -4.58 -10.76 15.73
CA GLU A 24 -5.58 -11.15 14.73
C GLU A 24 -6.82 -11.84 15.33
N LEU A 25 -6.62 -12.79 16.24
CA LEU A 25 -7.73 -13.51 16.90
C LEU A 25 -8.47 -12.64 17.91
N GLN A 26 -7.76 -11.70 18.56
CA GLN A 26 -8.32 -10.81 19.58
C GLN A 26 -9.06 -9.62 18.96
N ALA A 27 -8.60 -9.15 17.79
CA ALA A 27 -9.22 -8.05 17.05
C ALA A 27 -10.64 -8.37 16.59
N LYS A 28 -10.98 -9.66 16.39
CA LYS A 28 -12.35 -10.10 16.07
C LYS A 28 -13.30 -10.06 17.28
N LYS A 29 -12.75 -10.04 18.49
CA LYS A 29 -13.50 -10.18 19.75
C LYS A 29 -13.66 -8.88 20.53
N SER A 30 -12.82 -7.88 20.26
CA SER A 30 -12.82 -6.61 20.99
C SER A 30 -12.59 -5.43 20.04
N GLU A 31 -13.48 -4.44 20.10
CA GLU A 31 -13.41 -3.22 19.31
C GLU A 31 -12.14 -2.40 19.60
N ASN A 32 -11.70 -2.37 20.86
CA ASN A 32 -10.48 -1.67 21.26
C ASN A 32 -9.24 -2.32 20.63
N VAL A 33 -9.20 -3.66 20.63
CA VAL A 33 -8.10 -4.40 19.98
C VAL A 33 -8.17 -4.24 18.46
N GLN A 34 -9.37 -4.19 17.88
CA GLN A 34 -9.57 -3.90 16.46
C GLN A 34 -9.02 -2.54 16.05
N LYS A 35 -9.24 -1.49 16.86
CA LYS A 35 -8.68 -0.15 16.63
C LYS A 35 -7.15 -0.16 16.61
N VAL A 36 -6.54 -0.86 17.57
CA VAL A 36 -5.07 -1.03 17.62
C VAL A 36 -4.56 -1.82 16.42
N TYR A 37 -5.24 -2.91 16.07
CA TYR A 37 -4.91 -3.74 14.90
C TYR A 37 -4.96 -2.93 13.60
N ASN A 38 -6.01 -2.12 13.40
CA ASN A 38 -6.15 -1.25 12.23
C ASN A 38 -5.02 -0.20 12.17
N LYS A 39 -4.64 0.38 13.31
CA LYS A 39 -3.51 1.32 13.39
C LYS A 39 -2.20 0.64 12.98
N LEU A 40 -1.97 -0.61 13.38
CA LEU A 40 -0.81 -1.40 12.98
C LEU A 40 -0.82 -1.75 11.48
N LEU A 41 -1.98 -2.04 10.89
CA LEU A 41 -2.12 -2.23 9.44
C LEU A 41 -1.70 -0.98 8.67
N VAL A 42 -2.18 0.19 9.08
CA VAL A 42 -1.82 1.48 8.46
C VAL A 42 -0.31 1.75 8.63
N LYS A 43 0.25 1.55 9.83
CA LYS A 43 1.69 1.69 10.08
C LYS A 43 2.51 0.80 9.14
N LYS A 44 2.15 -0.48 9.01
CA LYS A 44 2.80 -1.43 8.10
C LYS A 44 2.70 -0.98 6.64
N ALA A 45 1.54 -0.51 6.20
CA ALA A 45 1.35 -0.02 4.82
C ALA A 45 2.25 1.17 4.50
N VAL A 46 2.37 2.14 5.42
CA VAL A 46 3.27 3.29 5.27
C VAL A 46 4.74 2.84 5.20
N LEU A 47 5.16 1.92 6.07
CA LEU A 47 6.53 1.39 6.06
C LEU A 47 6.83 0.63 4.76
N MET A 48 5.90 -0.20 4.27
CA MET A 48 6.04 -0.88 2.98
C MET A 48 6.12 0.09 1.81
N GLN A 49 5.35 1.19 1.84
CA GLN A 49 5.43 2.21 0.81
C GLN A 49 6.80 2.90 0.81
N LYS A 50 7.36 3.23 1.98
CA LYS A 50 8.72 3.77 2.12
C LYS A 50 9.76 2.80 1.60
N TYR A 51 9.67 1.52 2.00
CA TYR A 51 10.55 0.46 1.52
C TYR A 51 10.51 0.33 -0.01
N LYS A 52 9.30 0.33 -0.61
CA LYS A 52 9.13 0.26 -2.06
C LYS A 52 9.75 1.45 -2.78
N LYS A 53 9.64 2.67 -2.24
CA LYS A 53 10.27 3.86 -2.84
C LYS A 53 11.80 3.76 -2.89
N ILE A 54 12.41 3.13 -1.90
CA ILE A 54 13.87 2.97 -1.83
C ILE A 54 14.33 1.83 -2.75
N VAL A 55 13.63 0.70 -2.74
CA VAL A 55 14.01 -0.50 -3.52
C VAL A 55 13.62 -0.40 -4.99
N GLN A 56 12.44 0.14 -5.27
CA GLN A 56 11.91 0.36 -6.62
C GLN A 56 11.87 1.86 -6.87
N LYS A 57 13.02 2.43 -7.25
CA LYS A 57 13.02 3.73 -7.93
C LYS A 57 12.31 3.48 -9.27
N PRO A 58 11.10 4.03 -9.52
CA PRO A 58 10.41 3.79 -10.78
C PRO A 58 11.32 4.24 -11.92
N SER A 59 11.51 3.36 -12.89
CA SER A 59 12.29 3.69 -14.09
C SER A 59 11.65 4.91 -14.74
N ILE A 60 12.48 5.79 -15.32
CA ILE A 60 12.02 6.98 -16.07
C ILE A 60 10.94 6.58 -17.09
N GLY A 61 11.06 5.39 -17.70
CA GLY A 61 10.06 4.82 -18.60
C GLY A 61 8.70 4.51 -17.95
N GLU A 62 8.64 4.09 -16.68
CA GLU A 62 7.38 3.86 -15.97
C GLU A 62 6.66 5.17 -15.61
N LYS A 63 7.44 6.22 -15.31
CA LYS A 63 6.90 7.58 -15.10
C LYS A 63 6.30 8.12 -16.41
N ILE A 64 7.02 7.97 -17.52
CA ILE A 64 6.55 8.39 -18.85
C ILE A 64 5.30 7.59 -19.26
N LYS A 65 5.27 6.27 -19.03
CA LYS A 65 4.12 5.41 -19.34
C LYS A 65 2.87 5.78 -18.54
N LYS A 66 3.01 6.21 -17.28
CA LYS A 66 1.89 6.77 -16.50
C LYS A 66 1.40 8.10 -17.06
N LEU A 67 2.32 8.98 -17.48
CA LEU A 67 2.00 10.27 -18.08
C LEU A 67 1.22 10.10 -19.40
N LEU A 68 1.69 9.19 -20.26
CA LEU A 68 1.03 8.86 -21.53
C LEU A 68 -0.32 8.14 -21.35
N ARG A 69 -0.50 7.36 -20.28
CA ARG A 69 -1.80 6.74 -19.94
C ARG A 69 -2.88 7.75 -19.53
N ILE A 70 -2.48 8.90 -18.97
CA ILE A 70 -3.40 9.99 -18.61
C ILE A 70 -3.89 10.71 -19.88
N GLN A 71 -3.03 10.85 -20.89
CA GLN A 71 -3.41 11.48 -22.16
C GLN A 71 -4.27 10.60 -23.07
N THR A 72 -4.18 9.27 -22.94
CA THR A 72 -4.84 8.32 -23.88
C THR A 72 -6.27 7.95 -23.51
N LYS A 73 -6.79 8.35 -22.35
CA LYS A 73 -8.18 8.06 -21.96
C LYS A 73 -8.94 9.31 -21.56
N LYS A 74 -9.33 10.11 -22.54
CA LYS A 74 -10.53 10.95 -22.41
C LYS A 74 -11.75 10.03 -22.51
N ARG A 75 -12.19 9.47 -21.38
CA ARG A 75 -13.49 8.79 -21.33
C ARG A 75 -14.56 9.86 -21.30
N LEU A 76 -15.44 9.86 -22.29
CA LEU A 76 -16.64 10.67 -22.25
C LEU A 76 -17.58 10.08 -21.21
N ILE A 77 -18.41 10.91 -20.56
CA ILE A 77 -19.35 10.46 -19.52
C ILE A 77 -20.25 9.32 -20.05
N CYS A 78 -20.55 9.30 -21.35
CA CYS A 78 -21.34 8.25 -22.01
C CYS A 78 -20.68 6.85 -22.00
N ASP A 79 -19.36 6.73 -21.86
CA ASP A 79 -18.68 5.43 -21.81
C ASP A 79 -18.92 4.69 -20.48
N TYR A 80 -19.40 5.38 -19.43
CA TYR A 80 -19.73 4.76 -18.16
C TYR A 80 -21.02 3.93 -18.22
N PHE A 81 -21.97 4.32 -19.07
CA PHE A 81 -23.29 3.70 -19.15
C PHE A 81 -23.36 2.51 -20.13
N LYS A 82 -22.30 2.26 -20.91
CA LYS A 82 -22.25 1.12 -21.85
C LYS A 82 -21.97 -0.24 -21.19
N THR A 83 -21.53 -0.27 -19.93
CA THR A 83 -21.24 -1.54 -19.22
C THR A 83 -22.43 -2.08 -18.42
N SER A 84 -23.65 -1.65 -18.77
CA SER A 84 -24.90 -2.08 -18.11
C SER A 84 -25.87 -2.77 -19.07
N VAL A 85 -25.36 -3.40 -20.12
CA VAL A 85 -26.13 -4.33 -20.95
C VAL A 85 -25.44 -5.68 -20.85
N VAL A 86 -26.22 -6.64 -20.35
CA VAL A 86 -25.94 -8.08 -20.16
C VAL A 86 -25.48 -8.71 -21.47
#